data_AF-A0A6G3U3W7-F1
#
_entry.id   AF-A0A6G3U3W7-F1
#
_cell.length_a   1.000
_cell.length_b   1.000
_cell.length_c   1.000
_cell.angle_alpha   90.00
_cell.angle_beta   90.00
_cell.angle_gamma   90.00
#
_symmetry.space_group_name_H-M   'P 1'
#
loop_
_entity.id
_entity.type
_entity.pdbx_description
1 polymer ?
#
loop_
_entity_poly.entity_id
_entity_poly.type
_entity_poly.pdbx_seq_one_letter_code
_entity_poly.pdbx_strand_id
1 'polypeptide(L)' 'MTQVTPPGWYPDPGQTQDGPPTERWWDGSAWTDRVRPAGQAGAWAPPTPAPGPGPTGGPFAG' A
#
# COMPACT_ATOMS: atom_id res chain seq x y z
N MET A 1 -8.77 11.05 -33.90
CA MET A 1 -9.38 10.62 -32.63
C MET A 1 -8.33 10.83 -31.55
N THR A 2 -8.53 11.72 -30.58
CA THR A 2 -7.61 11.86 -29.45
C THR A 2 -8.07 10.93 -28.35
N GLN A 3 -7.33 9.83 -28.13
CA GLN A 3 -7.57 8.92 -27.02
C GLN A 3 -7.13 9.64 -25.73
N VAL A 4 -8.06 10.35 -25.10
CA VAL A 4 -7.82 11.01 -23.82
C VAL A 4 -7.98 9.94 -22.75
N THR A 5 -6.88 9.56 -22.09
CA THR A 5 -6.97 8.70 -20.91
C THR A 5 -7.76 9.48 -19.85
N PRO A 6 -8.93 8.99 -19.41
CA PRO A 6 -9.72 9.71 -18.42
C PRO A 6 -8.95 9.82 -17.10
N PRO A 7 -9.21 10.87 -16.30
CA PRO A 7 -8.61 10.97 -14.97
C PRO A 7 -9.00 9.76 -14.11
N GLY A 8 -8.02 9.14 -13.47
CA GLY A 8 -8.23 7.89 -12.74
C GLY A 8 -6.97 7.31 -12.12
N TRP A 9 -7.14 6.23 -11.35
CA TRP A 9 -6.04 5.42 -10.84
C TRP A 9 -5.65 4.37 -11.89
N TYR A 10 -4.37 4.32 -12.23
CA TYR A 10 -3.82 3.39 -13.20
C TYR A 10 -2.54 2.75 -12.65
N PRO A 11 -2.15 1.54 -13.13
CA PRO A 11 -0.91 0.90 -12.71
C PRO A 11 0.29 1.82 -12.90
N ASP A 12 1.14 1.93 -11.88
CA ASP A 12 2.35 2.73 -11.96
C ASP A 12 3.32 2.09 -12.99
N PRO A 13 3.69 2.79 -14.07
CA PRO A 13 4.58 2.24 -15.09
C PRO A 13 6.02 2.02 -14.59
N GLY A 14 6.42 2.65 -13.48
CA GLY A 14 7.73 2.45 -12.84
C GLY A 14 7.76 1.30 -11.82
N GLN A 15 6.65 0.58 -11.65
CA GLN A 15 6.50 -0.45 -10.64
C GLN A 15 7.22 -1.73 -11.08
N THR A 16 8.25 -2.11 -10.33
CA THR A 16 8.94 -3.40 -10.49
C THR A 16 8.09 -4.53 -9.93
N GLN A 17 8.04 -5.65 -10.64
CA GLN A 17 7.22 -6.83 -10.30
C GLN A 17 7.56 -7.46 -8.94
N ASP A 18 8.74 -7.16 -8.38
CA ASP A 18 9.20 -7.58 -7.06
C ASP A 18 8.59 -6.78 -5.90
N GLY A 19 7.91 -5.65 -6.19
CA GLY A 19 7.28 -4.77 -5.21
C GLY A 19 5.76 -4.97 -5.10
N PRO A 20 5.15 -4.52 -3.99
CA PRO A 20 3.69 -4.50 -3.87
C PRO A 20 3.09 -3.61 -4.96
N PRO A 21 2.05 -4.08 -5.70
CA PRO A 21 1.50 -3.35 -6.84
C PRO A 21 1.00 -1.97 -6.39
N THR A 22 1.35 -0.93 -7.16
CA THR A 22 0.93 0.45 -6.92
C THR A 22 0.20 1.01 -8.14
N GLU A 23 -0.78 1.87 -7.87
CA GLU A 23 -1.48 2.66 -8.86
C GLU A 23 -1.10 4.14 -8.66
N ARG A 24 -0.87 4.85 -9.77
CA ARG A 24 -0.65 6.30 -9.78
C ARG A 24 -1.88 7.00 -10.36
N TRP A 25 -2.16 8.23 -9.92
CA TRP A 25 -3.31 8.99 -10.41
C TRP A 25 -2.94 9.77 -11.67
N TRP A 26 -3.76 9.62 -12.71
CA TRP A 26 -3.72 10.40 -13.94
C TRP A 26 -4.76 11.53 -13.88
N ASP A 27 -4.40 12.77 -14.21
CA ASP A 27 -5.33 13.91 -14.20
C ASP A 27 -6.12 14.11 -15.50
N GLY A 28 -5.80 13.34 -16.55
CA GLY A 28 -6.32 13.54 -17.89
C GLY A 28 -5.24 14.02 -18.86
N SER A 29 -4.22 14.72 -18.36
CA SER A 29 -3.10 15.25 -19.15
C SER A 29 -1.74 14.73 -18.71
N ALA A 30 -1.53 14.52 -17.41
CA ALA A 30 -0.29 14.01 -16.86
C ALA A 30 -0.53 13.05 -15.68
N TRP A 31 0.54 12.35 -15.30
CA TRP A 31 0.57 11.62 -14.06
C TRP A 31 0.87 12.58 -12.92
N THR A 32 0.13 12.44 -11.83
CA THR A 32 0.33 13.24 -10.61
C THR A 32 1.21 12.50 -9.61
N ASP A 33 1.60 13.18 -8.53
CA ASP A 33 2.35 12.62 -7.41
C ASP A 33 1.51 11.73 -6.48
N ARG A 34 0.20 11.59 -6.73
CA ARG A 34 -0.67 10.71 -5.93
C ARG A 34 -0.43 9.25 -6.36
N VAL A 35 0.13 8.47 -5.43
CA VAL A 35 0.33 7.03 -5.56
C VAL A 35 -0.45 6.33 -4.46
N ARG A 36 -1.15 5.24 -4.80
CA ARG A 36 -1.79 4.35 -3.83
C ARG A 36 -1.35 2.91 -4.09
N PRO A 37 -1.24 2.07 -3.06
CA PRO A 37 -1.10 0.63 -3.23
C PRO A 37 -2.35 0.01 -3.86
N ALA A 38 -2.14 -0.76 -4.93
CA ALA A 38 -3.17 -1.53 -5.62
C ALA A 38 -3.60 -2.70 -4.73
N GLY A 39 -4.89 -2.82 -4.45
CA GLY A 39 -5.43 -3.85 -3.53
C GLY A 39 -5.48 -3.43 -2.05
N GLN A 40 -5.10 -2.19 -1.71
CA GLN A 40 -5.18 -1.69 -0.32
C GLN A 40 -6.56 -1.19 0.11
N ALA A 41 -7.64 -1.54 -0.61
CA ALA A 41 -8.98 -1.38 -0.06
C ALA A 41 -9.18 -2.17 1.27
N GLY A 42 -8.28 -3.11 1.61
CA GLY A 42 -8.32 -3.85 2.87
C GLY A 42 -7.03 -3.91 3.71
N ALA A 43 -5.90 -3.30 3.27
CA ALA A 43 -4.60 -3.50 3.94
C ALA A 43 -3.92 -2.23 4.47
N TRP A 44 -4.53 -1.05 4.36
CA TRP A 44 -4.15 0.08 5.22
C TRP A 44 -4.80 -0.13 6.61
N ALA A 45 -4.33 -1.13 7.34
CA ALA A 45 -4.48 -1.12 8.78
C ALA A 45 -3.39 -0.19 9.33
N PRO A 46 -3.69 0.72 10.28
CA PRO A 46 -2.64 1.40 11.02
C PRO A 46 -1.67 0.36 11.59
N PRO A 47 -0.36 0.67 11.74
CA PRO A 47 0.57 -0.27 12.36
C PRO A 47 -0.04 -0.72 13.68
N THR A 48 -0.43 -2.00 13.76
CA THR A 48 -0.91 -2.57 15.01
C THR A 48 0.27 -2.46 15.96
N PRO A 49 0.17 -1.75 17.10
CA PRO A 49 1.26 -1.75 18.06
C PRO A 49 1.55 -3.22 18.40
N ALA A 50 2.79 -3.64 18.20
CA ALA A 50 3.23 -4.99 18.53
C ALA A 50 2.79 -5.31 19.97
N PRO A 51 2.31 -6.53 20.26
CA PRO A 51 2.08 -6.94 21.64
C PRO A 51 3.39 -6.70 22.40
N GLY A 52 3.35 -5.82 23.40
CA GLY A 52 4.51 -5.57 24.26
C GLY A 52 5.05 -6.92 24.77
N PRO A 53 6.37 -7.04 24.99
CA PRO A 53 6.96 -8.29 25.44
C PRO A 53 6.20 -8.78 26.68
N GLY A 54 5.50 -9.90 26.53
CA GLY A 54 4.82 -10.55 27.64
C GLY A 54 5.85 -10.86 28.74
N PRO A 55 5.46 -10.86 30.02
CA PRO A 55 6.36 -11.23 31.08
C PRO A 55 6.82 -12.66 30.86
N THR A 56 8.06 -12.80 30.38
CA THR A 56 8.81 -14.05 30.39
C THR A 56 9.21 -14.27 31.84
N GLY A 57 8.52 -15.19 32.51
CA GLY A 57 8.76 -15.51 33.91
C GLY A 57 8.18 -16.88 34.28
N GLY A 58 8.77 -17.94 33.74
CA GLY A 58 8.81 -19.22 34.47
C GLY A 58 10.03 -19.25 35.41
N PRO A 59 10.35 -20.37 36.07
CA PRO A 59 9.50 -21.40 36.66
C PRO A 59 9.97 -21.81 38.07
N PHE A 60 9.09 -22.06 39.05
CA PHE A 60 9.42 -22.96 40.18
C PHE A 60 8.20 -23.49 40.93
N ALA A 61 8.27 -24.79 41.19
CA ALA A 61 7.40 -25.59 42.05
C ALA A 61 7.49 -25.16 43.52
N GLY A 62 6.40 -25.39 44.26
CA GLY A 62 6.30 -25.31 45.72
C GLY A 62 4.96 -25.86 46.17
#